data_AF-A0A938MT70-F1
#
_entry.id   AF-A0A938MT70-F1
#
_cell.length_a   1.000
_cell.length_b   1.000
_cell.length_c   1.000
_cell.angle_alpha   90.00
_cell.angle_beta   90.00
_cell.angle_gamma   90.00
#
_symmetry.space_group_name_H-M   'P 1'
#
loop_
_entity.id
_entity.type
_entity.pdbx_description
1 polymer ?
#
loop_
_entity_poly.entity_id
_entity_poly.type
_entity_poly.pdbx_seq_one_letter_code
_entity_poly.pdbx_strand_id
1 'polypeptide(L)'
;MREVWDLIERVAPYDVNVCIEGETGTGKELVATQLHRLSHRASQPFITLNCGAIPDDLLESEFFGHEKGSFTSADRRRLGKFELAHGGTLLLDEIADLSPRGQVALLRAIQQREITRVGG
;
A
#
# COMPACT_ATOMS: atom_id res chain seq x y z
N MET A 1 -20.40 -14.77 -1.68
CA MET A 1 -20.39 -13.74 -0.60
C MET A 1 -20.19 -14.32 0.78
N ARG A 2 -20.95 -15.32 1.26
CA ARG A 2 -20.73 -15.90 2.61
C ARG A 2 -19.30 -16.41 2.81
N GLU A 3 -18.78 -17.18 1.86
CA GLU A 3 -17.41 -17.70 1.93
C GLU A 3 -16.33 -16.62 2.00
N VAL A 4 -16.52 -15.50 1.29
CA VAL A 4 -15.58 -14.36 1.33
C VAL A 4 -15.64 -13.69 2.71
N TRP A 5 -16.83 -13.53 3.29
CA TRP A 5 -16.97 -13.01 4.65
C TRP A 5 -16.32 -13.93 5.69
N ASP A 6 -16.52 -15.25 5.59
CA ASP A 6 -15.89 -16.21 6.48
C ASP A 6 -14.35 -16.15 6.38
N LEU A 7 -13.79 -15.94 5.19
CA LEU A 7 -12.36 -15.74 4.99
C LEU A 7 -11.87 -14.41 5.58
N ILE A 8 -12.62 -13.32 5.41
CA ILE A 8 -12.28 -12.02 5.99
C ILE A 8 -12.19 -12.15 7.52
N GLU A 9 -13.20 -12.72 8.17
CA GLU A 9 -13.23 -12.89 9.63
C GLU A 9 -12.08 -13.76 10.15
N ARG A 10 -11.68 -14.78 9.38
CA ARG A 10 -10.55 -15.65 9.72
C ARG A 10 -9.20 -14.96 9.56
N VAL A 11 -9.03 -14.14 8.52
CA VAL A 11 -7.73 -13.55 8.18
C VAL A 11 -7.48 -12.23 8.92
N ALA A 12 -8.52 -11.41 9.14
CA ALA A 12 -8.39 -10.07 9.72
C ALA A 12 -7.61 -9.98 11.04
N PRO A 13 -7.67 -10.95 11.97
CA PRO A 13 -6.90 -10.88 13.21
C PRO A 13 -5.37 -10.99 13.04
N TYR A 14 -4.89 -11.55 11.92
CA TYR A 14 -3.48 -11.88 11.71
C TYR A 14 -2.70 -10.79 10.98
N ASP A 15 -1.40 -10.68 11.26
CA ASP A 15 -0.46 -9.81 10.53
C ASP A 15 0.11 -10.54 9.31
N VAL A 16 -0.70 -10.63 8.25
CA VAL A 16 -0.34 -11.25 6.98
C VAL A 16 -0.71 -10.35 5.81
N ASN A 17 0.06 -10.44 4.72
CA ASN A 17 -0.30 -9.80 3.47
C ASN A 17 -1.47 -10.57 2.82
N VAL A 18 -2.47 -9.84 2.31
CA VAL A 18 -3.66 -10.42 1.68
C VAL A 18 -3.73 -9.98 0.22
N CYS A 19 -3.82 -10.94 -0.69
CA CYS A 19 -4.12 -10.69 -2.11
C CYS A 19 -5.64 -10.77 -2.32
N ILE A 20 -6.24 -9.75 -2.93
CA ILE A 20 -7.67 -9.71 -3.24
C ILE A 20 -7.83 -9.78 -4.75
N GLU A 21 -8.32 -10.91 -5.24
CA GLU A 21 -8.54 -11.16 -6.66
C GLU A 21 -10.02 -11.04 -7.01
N GLY A 22 -10.30 -10.55 -8.23
CA GLY A 22 -11.66 -10.39 -8.73
C GLY A 22 -11.73 -9.37 -9.86
N GLU A 23 -12.82 -9.43 -10.62
CA GLU A 23 -13.06 -8.55 -11.76
C GLU A 23 -13.15 -7.06 -11.35
N THR A 24 -12.95 -6.16 -12.30
CA THR A 24 -13.12 -4.71 -12.09
C THR A 24 -14.56 -4.39 -11.68
N GLY A 25 -14.73 -3.52 -10.69
CA GLY A 25 -16.06 -3.11 -10.21
C GLY A 25 -16.75 -4.10 -9.24
N THR A 26 -16.10 -5.18 -8.84
CA THR A 26 -16.69 -6.18 -7.90
C THR A 26 -16.62 -5.78 -6.42
N GLY A 27 -16.12 -4.59 -6.10
CA GLY A 27 -16.06 -4.08 -4.72
C GLY A 27 -14.89 -4.61 -3.89
N LYS A 28 -13.72 -4.88 -4.51
CA LYS A 28 -12.50 -5.30 -3.82
C LYS A 28 -12.07 -4.35 -2.69
N GLU A 29 -12.28 -3.05 -2.87
CA GLU A 29 -12.01 -2.04 -1.83
C GLU A 29 -12.86 -2.24 -0.57
N LEU A 30 -14.09 -2.73 -0.71
CA LEU A 30 -14.94 -3.08 0.44
C LEU A 30 -14.32 -4.25 1.21
N VAL A 31 -13.80 -5.27 0.52
CA VAL A 31 -13.11 -6.40 1.16
C VAL A 31 -11.90 -5.91 1.96
N ALA A 32 -11.05 -5.07 1.37
CA ALA A 32 -9.89 -4.49 2.05
C ALA A 32 -10.29 -3.66 3.28
N THR A 33 -11.35 -2.86 3.15
CA THR A 33 -11.89 -2.05 4.24
C THR A 33 -12.39 -2.92 5.40
N GLN A 34 -13.06 -4.03 5.11
CA GLN A 34 -13.54 -4.95 6.14
C GLN A 34 -12.40 -5.70 6.83
N LEU A 35 -11.39 -6.14 6.08
CA LEU A 35 -10.17 -6.73 6.64
C LEU A 35 -9.52 -5.77 7.65
N HIS A 36 -9.37 -4.50 7.29
CA HIS A 36 -8.82 -3.49 8.19
C HIS A 36 -9.71 -3.29 9.43
N ARG A 37 -11.02 -3.10 9.24
CA ARG A 37 -11.99 -2.87 10.34
C ARG A 37 -12.10 -4.02 11.33
N LEU A 38 -11.90 -5.25 10.89
CA LEU A 38 -11.97 -6.45 11.73
C LEU A 38 -10.60 -6.85 12.30
N SER A 39 -9.53 -6.15 11.92
CA SER A 39 -8.19 -6.39 12.44
C SER A 39 -7.95 -5.71 13.79
N HIS A 40 -6.85 -6.10 14.44
CA HIS A 40 -6.32 -5.41 15.62
C HIS A 40 -5.88 -3.96 15.33
N ARG A 41 -5.87 -3.53 14.07
CA ARG A 41 -5.44 -2.19 13.60
C ARG A 41 -6.61 -1.29 13.20
N ALA A 42 -7.85 -1.65 13.51
CA ALA A 42 -9.04 -0.91 13.06
C ALA A 42 -9.09 0.57 13.49
N SER A 43 -8.31 0.96 14.51
CA SER A 43 -8.16 2.34 14.98
C SER A 43 -6.95 3.08 14.38
N GLN A 44 -6.17 2.40 13.54
CA GLN A 44 -4.94 2.90 12.92
C GLN A 44 -5.22 3.37 11.48
N PRO A 45 -4.27 4.05 10.81
CA PRO A 45 -4.49 4.53 9.45
C PRO A 45 -4.81 3.41 8.45
N PHE A 46 -5.82 3.63 7.61
CA PHE A 46 -6.07 2.86 6.40
C PHE A 46 -5.73 3.73 5.19
N ILE A 47 -4.58 3.48 4.58
CA ILE A 47 -4.09 4.26 3.44
C ILE A 47 -4.29 3.45 2.18
N THR A 48 -4.81 4.10 1.15
CA THR A 48 -4.96 3.49 -0.18
C THR A 48 -3.98 4.13 -1.16
N LEU A 49 -3.56 3.32 -2.13
CA LEU A 49 -2.72 3.73 -3.23
C LEU A 49 -3.12 2.96 -4.48
N ASN A 50 -3.58 3.68 -5.50
CA ASN A 50 -3.78 3.10 -6.82
C ASN A 50 -2.44 3.12 -7.57
N CYS A 51 -1.91 1.94 -7.89
CA CYS A 51 -0.62 1.78 -8.57
C CYS A 51 -0.67 2.15 -10.05
N GLY A 52 -1.81 1.97 -10.72
CA GLY A 52 -2.00 2.32 -12.14
C GLY A 52 -2.07 3.82 -12.41
N ALA A 53 -2.38 4.64 -11.39
CA ALA A 53 -2.50 6.09 -11.51
C ALA A 53 -1.17 6.85 -11.32
N ILE A 54 -0.07 6.18 -10.99
CA ILE A 54 1.20 6.80 -10.62
C ILE A 54 2.19 6.68 -11.78
N PRO A 55 2.74 7.81 -12.29
CA PRO A 55 3.86 7.78 -13.22
C PRO A 55 5.05 7.04 -12.64
N ASP A 56 5.73 6.20 -13.44
CA ASP A 56 6.81 5.33 -12.97
C ASP A 56 7.98 6.10 -12.33
N ASP A 57 8.26 7.31 -12.82
CA ASP A 57 9.28 8.22 -12.29
C ASP A 57 8.94 8.78 -10.90
N LEU A 58 7.66 8.79 -10.52
CA LEU A 58 7.18 9.27 -9.22
C LEU A 58 6.87 8.14 -8.23
N LEU A 59 6.92 6.88 -8.67
CA LEU A 59 6.47 5.74 -7.88
C LEU A 59 7.24 5.58 -6.56
N GLU A 60 8.56 5.64 -6.58
CA GLU A 60 9.39 5.56 -5.35
C GLU A 60 9.10 6.72 -4.40
N SER A 61 8.87 7.93 -4.94
CA SER A 61 8.52 9.11 -4.15
C SER A 61 7.12 8.97 -3.52
N GLU A 62 6.14 8.39 -4.22
CA GLU A 62 4.82 8.13 -3.62
C GLU A 62 4.88 7.00 -2.58
N PHE A 63 5.61 5.92 -2.85
CA PHE A 63 5.76 4.81 -1.90
C PHE A 63 6.51 5.24 -0.63
N PHE A 64 7.70 5.80 -0.80
CA PHE A 64 8.65 6.00 0.30
C PHE A 64 8.80 7.44 0.74
N GLY A 65 8.31 8.39 -0.05
CA GLY A 65 8.51 9.80 0.20
C GLY A 65 9.85 10.29 -0.34
N HIS A 66 10.09 11.58 -0.16
CA HIS A 66 11.32 12.21 -0.62
C HIS A 66 11.72 13.36 0.30
N GLU A 67 13.02 13.60 0.34
CA GLU A 67 13.59 14.79 0.97
C GLU A 67 13.56 15.98 0.01
N LYS A 68 13.58 17.20 0.56
CA LYS A 68 13.65 18.42 -0.24
C LYS A 68 14.94 18.44 -1.06
N GLY A 69 14.83 18.74 -2.35
CA GLY A 69 15.96 18.82 -3.27
C GLY A 69 16.48 17.48 -3.80
N SER A 70 15.79 16.37 -3.51
CA SER A 70 16.13 15.04 -4.03
C SER A 70 15.99 14.90 -5.55
N PHE A 71 15.13 15.70 -6.17
CA PHE A 71 14.98 15.84 -7.62
C PHE A 71 14.46 17.24 -7.97
N THR A 72 14.44 17.59 -9.26
CA THR A 72 14.18 18.96 -9.75
C THR A 72 12.87 19.59 -9.23
N SER A 73 11.82 18.79 -9.05
CA SER A 73 10.52 19.22 -8.53
C SER A 73 10.30 18.92 -7.04
N ALA A 74 11.33 18.51 -6.30
CA ALA A 74 11.26 18.22 -4.86
C ALA A 74 11.37 19.50 -4.01
N ASP A 75 10.42 20.42 -4.16
CA ASP A 75 10.45 21.73 -3.48
C ASP A 75 10.32 21.63 -1.95
N ARG A 76 9.77 20.52 -1.46
CA ARG A 76 9.56 20.24 -0.04
C ARG A 76 9.74 18.76 0.25
N ARG A 77 9.99 18.42 1.52
CA ARG A 77 9.91 17.04 1.99
C ARG A 77 8.47 16.54 1.90
N ARG A 78 8.29 15.26 1.54
CA ARG A 78 6.99 14.58 1.52
C ARG A 78 7.10 13.18 2.11
N LEU A 79 6.15 12.80 2.95
CA LEU A 79 6.06 11.44 3.50
C LEU A 79 5.48 10.49 2.46
N GLY A 80 6.04 9.28 2.41
CA GLY A 80 5.54 8.21 1.55
C GLY A 80 4.31 7.53 2.11
N LYS A 81 3.61 6.77 1.25
CA LYS A 81 2.41 6.02 1.63
C LYS A 81 2.69 4.93 2.67
N PHE A 82 3.87 4.30 2.61
CA PHE A 82 4.30 3.35 3.65
C PHE A 82 4.44 4.02 5.02
N GLU A 83 5.00 5.23 5.07
CA GLU A 83 5.14 6.00 6.31
C GLU A 83 3.79 6.48 6.83
N LEU A 84 2.91 6.95 5.95
CA LEU A 84 1.55 7.37 6.31
C LEU A 84 0.70 6.20 6.82
N ALA A 85 0.97 4.98 6.37
CA ALA A 85 0.28 3.76 6.78
C ALA A 85 0.92 3.10 8.02
N HIS A 86 1.95 3.71 8.61
CA HIS A 86 2.67 3.12 9.74
C HIS A 86 1.72 2.78 10.90
N GLY A 87 1.85 1.57 11.43
CA GLY A 87 0.97 1.02 12.48
C GLY A 87 -0.40 0.55 11.97
N GLY A 88 -0.77 0.85 10.73
CA GLY A 88 -2.07 0.54 10.16
C GLY A 88 -2.01 -0.44 8.99
N THR A 89 -2.70 -0.08 7.90
CA THR A 89 -2.86 -0.90 6.70
C THR A 89 -2.67 -0.05 5.44
N LEU A 90 -1.87 -0.56 4.50
CA LEU A 90 -1.72 0.00 3.16
C LEU A 90 -2.40 -0.92 2.15
N LEU A 91 -3.40 -0.40 1.44
CA LEU A 91 -4.01 -1.07 0.29
C LEU A 91 -3.29 -0.61 -0.98
N LEU A 92 -2.75 -1.58 -1.73
CA LEU A 92 -2.18 -1.39 -3.06
C LEU A 92 -3.22 -1.86 -4.09
N ASP A 93 -3.97 -0.93 -4.65
CA ASP A 93 -4.95 -1.22 -5.70
C ASP A 93 -4.27 -1.26 -7.07
N GLU A 94 -4.78 -2.11 -7.96
CA GLU A 94 -4.20 -2.32 -9.29
C GLU A 94 -2.70 -2.66 -9.24
N ILE A 95 -2.28 -3.46 -8.25
CA ILE A 95 -0.87 -3.86 -8.04
C ILE A 95 -0.24 -4.53 -9.27
N ALA A 96 -1.06 -5.13 -10.14
CA ALA A 96 -0.62 -5.73 -11.39
C ALA A 96 -0.05 -4.71 -12.40
N ASP A 97 -0.42 -3.43 -12.27
CA ASP A 97 0.07 -2.34 -13.13
C ASP A 97 1.41 -1.75 -12.66
N LEU A 98 1.99 -2.27 -11.57
CA LEU A 98 3.33 -1.88 -11.15
C LEU A 98 4.36 -2.28 -12.21
N SER A 99 5.20 -1.31 -12.57
CA SER A 99 6.39 -1.54 -13.38
C SER A 99 7.34 -2.54 -12.71
N PRO A 100 8.25 -3.19 -13.47
CA PRO A 100 9.28 -4.05 -12.88
C PRO A 100 10.12 -3.34 -11.82
N ARG A 101 10.39 -2.03 -12.00
CA ARG A 101 11.11 -1.22 -11.02
C ARG A 101 10.29 -1.06 -9.74
N GLY A 102 9.00 -0.76 -9.88
CA GLY A 102 8.04 -0.69 -8.77
C GLY A 102 7.91 -1.99 -7.98
N GLN A 103 7.89 -3.12 -8.68
CA GLN A 103 7.85 -4.44 -8.05
C GLN A 103 9.11 -4.71 -7.21
N VAL A 104 10.30 -4.36 -7.71
CA VAL A 104 11.56 -4.49 -6.95
C VAL A 104 11.55 -3.60 -5.70
N ALA A 105 11.07 -2.37 -5.84
CA ALA A 105 10.93 -1.43 -4.73
C ALA A 105 9.97 -1.96 -3.65
N LEU A 106 8.79 -2.42 -4.06
CA LEU A 106 7.81 -3.02 -3.16
C LEU A 106 8.36 -4.27 -2.45
N LEU A 107 9.03 -5.15 -3.20
CA LEU A 107 9.62 -6.38 -2.67
C LEU A 107 10.63 -6.06 -1.55
N ARG A 108 11.50 -5.06 -1.75
CA ARG A 108 12.44 -4.62 -0.71
C ARG A 108 11.73 -4.13 0.54
N ALA A 109 10.70 -3.30 0.38
CA ALA A 109 9.93 -2.77 1.50
C ALA A 109 9.25 -3.88 2.31
N ILE A 110 8.66 -4.88 1.65
CA ILE A 110 8.02 -6.01 2.31
C ILE A 110 9.04 -6.92 3.01
N GLN A 111 10.19 -7.20 2.37
CA GLN A 111 11.22 -8.09 2.93
C GLN A 111 11.96 -7.47 4.10
N GLN A 112 12.37 -6.21 3.97
CA GLN A 112 13.19 -5.52 4.97
C GLN A 112 12.36 -4.93 6.09
N ARG A 113 11.06 -4.66 5.85
CA ARG A 113 10.18 -3.87 6.74
C ARG A 113 10.77 -2.51 7.09
N GLU A 114 11.63 -2.01 6.23
CA GLU A 114 12.32 -0.72 6.31
C GLU A 114 12.15 0.01 4.98
N ILE A 115 12.07 1.33 5.05
CA ILE A 115 11.98 2.20 3.88
C ILE A 115 13.02 3.30 4.00
N THR A 116 13.58 3.71 2.87
CA THR A 116 14.49 4.85 2.76
C THR A 116 13.85 5.86 1.81
N ARG A 117 13.86 7.15 2.18
CA ARG A 117 13.31 8.18 1.31
C ARG A 117 14.21 8.38 0.10
N VAL A 118 13.61 8.86 -0.98
CA VAL A 118 14.38 9.32 -2.13
C VAL A 118 15.23 10.53 -1.69
N GLY A 119 16.54 10.42 -1.89
CA GLY A 119 17.52 11.45 -1.51
C GLY A 119 18.17 11.29 -0.14
N GLY A 120 17.80 10.26 0.66
CA GLY A 120 18.46 9.96 1.94
C GLY A 120 17.55 9.30 2.97
#